data_AF-A0A7W4B4N7-F1
#
_entry.id   AF-A0A7W4B4N7-F1
#
_cell.length_a   1.000
_cell.length_b   1.000
_cell.length_c   1.000
_cell.angle_alpha   90.00
_cell.angle_beta   90.00
_cell.angle_gamma   90.00
#
_symmetry.space_group_name_H-M   'P 1'
#
loop_
_entity.id
_entity.type
_entity.pdbx_description
1 polymer ?
#
loop_
_entity_poly.entity_id
_entity_poly.type
_entity_poly.pdbx_seq_one_letter_code
_entity_poly.pdbx_strand_id
1 'polypeptide(L)'
;MNKLKSLLLLPLFFPFIACMAVVNEEKAGLKPSVMIEGEYQELKVTYFSYNTEDYPCFKIKLGESNGREFCSFTDEIGEVTDAREDVSAISYENVKFTKDGLQLVIDISARGPGRFFLDCSILFSDFVNSEPRCTFRDAVY
;
A
#
# COMPACT_ATOMS: atom_id res chain seq x y z
N MET A 1 64.16 37.67 19.66
CA MET A 1 63.98 36.50 18.75
C MET A 1 62.67 36.71 18.00
N ASN A 2 62.72 37.27 16.80
CA ASN A 2 62.82 36.59 15.49
C ASN A 2 61.46 36.12 14.93
N LYS A 3 60.93 36.96 14.03
CA LYS A 3 60.29 36.70 12.72
C LYS A 3 59.39 35.46 12.53
N LEU A 4 58.12 35.77 12.27
CA LEU A 4 57.30 35.37 11.10
C LEU A 4 57.77 34.12 10.31
N LYS A 5 56.95 33.05 10.29
CA LYS A 5 56.76 32.18 9.13
C LYS A 5 55.30 31.71 9.07
N SER A 6 54.56 32.33 8.15
CA SER A 6 53.39 31.77 7.47
C SER A 6 53.85 30.66 6.51
N LEU A 7 53.11 29.55 6.41
CA LEU A 7 52.62 28.94 5.15
C LEU A 7 52.08 27.50 5.36
N LEU A 8 50.97 27.22 4.66
CA LEU A 8 50.41 25.91 4.24
C LEU A 8 49.77 25.03 5.33
N LEU A 9 48.62 24.35 5.14
CA LEU A 9 48.08 23.66 3.96
C LEU A 9 46.53 23.71 3.87
N LEU A 10 46.05 23.44 2.65
CA LEU A 10 44.70 23.47 2.07
C LEU A 10 43.53 22.83 2.86
N PRO A 11 42.27 23.28 2.61
CA PRO A 11 41.08 22.49 2.89
C PRO A 11 40.91 21.43 1.78
N LEU A 12 40.99 20.14 2.15
CA LEU A 12 40.58 19.05 1.27
C LEU A 12 39.04 19.02 1.22
N PHE A 13 38.50 19.63 0.16
CA PHE A 13 37.20 19.27 -0.39
C PHE A 13 37.20 17.78 -0.72
N PHE A 14 36.56 16.96 0.11
CA PHE A 14 36.09 15.65 -0.30
C PHE A 14 34.60 15.77 -0.62
N PRO A 15 34.19 15.84 -1.90
CA PRO A 15 32.85 15.46 -2.26
C PRO A 15 32.80 13.93 -2.10
N PHE A 16 32.39 13.45 -0.94
CA PHE A 16 31.87 12.08 -0.89
C PHE A 16 30.61 12.11 -1.75
N ILE A 17 30.81 11.61 -2.97
CA ILE A 17 29.79 11.25 -3.94
C ILE A 17 28.75 10.46 -3.16
N ALA A 18 27.64 11.12 -2.81
CA ALA A 18 26.44 10.43 -2.40
C ALA A 18 26.12 9.51 -3.58
N CYS A 19 26.30 8.21 -3.36
CA CYS A 19 25.79 7.20 -4.25
C CYS A 19 24.28 7.37 -4.21
N MET A 20 23.73 8.23 -5.08
CA MET A 20 22.33 8.15 -5.44
C MET A 20 22.22 6.82 -6.17
N ALA A 21 21.96 5.77 -5.40
CA ALA A 21 21.28 4.60 -5.90
C ALA A 21 19.95 5.15 -6.41
N VAL A 22 19.92 5.52 -7.69
CA VAL A 22 18.71 5.55 -8.48
C VAL A 22 18.24 4.11 -8.41
N VAL A 23 17.37 3.83 -7.43
CA VAL A 23 16.61 2.60 -7.39
C VAL A 23 15.74 2.66 -8.62
N ASN A 24 16.24 2.06 -9.70
CA ASN A 24 15.48 1.79 -10.89
C ASN A 24 14.40 0.80 -10.45
N GLU A 25 13.21 1.30 -10.10
CA GLU A 25 12.02 0.50 -9.84
C GLU A 25 11.53 -0.12 -11.15
N GLU A 26 12.31 -1.01 -11.73
CA GLU A 26 11.75 -2.11 -12.52
C GLU A 26 11.73 -3.33 -11.61
N LYS A 27 10.64 -3.44 -10.81
CA LYS A 27 10.30 -4.63 -10.03
C LYS A 27 9.91 -5.79 -10.96
N ALA A 28 10.89 -6.29 -11.71
CA ALA A 28 10.76 -7.53 -12.46
C ALA A 28 10.87 -8.70 -11.48
N GLY A 29 9.76 -9.17 -10.93
CA GLY A 29 9.72 -10.49 -10.26
C GLY A 29 8.71 -10.71 -9.14
N LEU A 30 8.07 -9.68 -8.60
CA LEU A 30 7.12 -9.88 -7.50
C LEU A 30 5.78 -10.37 -8.05
N LYS A 31 5.43 -11.63 -7.76
CA LYS A 31 4.11 -12.19 -8.08
C LYS A 31 3.13 -11.90 -6.94
N PRO A 32 1.87 -11.55 -7.24
CA PRO A 32 0.85 -11.40 -6.21
C PRO A 32 0.66 -12.70 -5.43
N SER A 33 0.47 -12.58 -4.12
CA SER A 33 0.12 -13.69 -3.23
C SER A 33 -1.31 -14.17 -3.49
N VAL A 34 -2.19 -13.23 -3.83
CA VAL A 34 -3.58 -13.50 -4.22
C VAL A 34 -3.87 -12.78 -5.53
N MET A 35 -4.52 -13.47 -6.45
CA MET A 35 -5.07 -12.89 -7.68
C MET A 35 -6.41 -13.55 -7.98
N ILE A 36 -7.45 -12.73 -8.14
CA ILE A 36 -8.82 -13.18 -8.39
C ILE A 36 -9.37 -12.40 -9.57
N GLU A 37 -9.99 -13.11 -10.51
CA GLU A 37 -10.61 -12.52 -11.68
C GLU A 37 -12.13 -12.63 -11.58
N GLY A 38 -12.82 -11.66 -12.20
CA GLY A 38 -14.27 -11.59 -12.28
C GLY A 38 -14.71 -10.69 -13.43
N GLU A 39 -15.97 -10.27 -13.39
CA GLU A 39 -16.57 -9.48 -14.45
C GLU A 39 -17.49 -8.41 -13.85
N TYR A 40 -17.45 -7.20 -14.42
CA TYR A 40 -18.34 -6.09 -14.08
C TYR A 40 -18.70 -5.34 -15.35
N GLN A 41 -20.00 -5.27 -15.68
CA GLN A 41 -20.49 -4.62 -16.90
C GLN A 41 -19.73 -5.05 -18.18
N GLU A 42 -19.56 -6.38 -18.36
CA GLU A 42 -18.83 -6.97 -19.50
C GLU A 42 -17.32 -6.66 -19.54
N LEU A 43 -16.80 -5.93 -18.54
CA LEU A 43 -15.36 -5.70 -18.37
C LEU A 43 -14.78 -6.78 -17.45
N LYS A 44 -13.65 -7.34 -17.87
CA LYS A 44 -12.81 -8.16 -16.99
C LYS A 44 -12.38 -7.33 -15.79
N VAL A 45 -12.54 -7.87 -14.59
CA VAL A 45 -12.03 -7.28 -13.36
C VAL A 45 -10.98 -8.19 -12.76
N THR A 46 -9.87 -7.62 -12.31
CA THR A 46 -8.82 -8.36 -11.63
C THR A 46 -8.51 -7.69 -10.30
N TYR A 47 -8.66 -8.44 -9.22
CA TYR A 47 -8.15 -8.11 -7.91
C TYR A 47 -6.81 -8.80 -7.71
N PHE A 48 -5.85 -8.13 -7.09
CA PHE A 48 -4.63 -8.78 -6.62
C PHE A 48 -4.01 -8.07 -5.42
N SER A 49 -3.32 -8.85 -4.59
CA SER A 49 -2.59 -8.34 -3.43
C SER A 49 -1.32 -9.14 -3.18
N TYR A 50 -0.35 -8.50 -2.52
CA TYR A 50 0.92 -9.12 -2.16
C TYR A 50 0.95 -9.57 -0.69
N ASN A 51 0.19 -8.91 0.18
CA ASN A 51 0.08 -9.22 1.61
C ASN A 51 1.45 -9.23 2.31
N THR A 52 2.31 -8.27 1.98
CA THR A 52 3.62 -8.09 2.59
C THR A 52 3.73 -6.71 3.21
N GLU A 53 4.61 -6.54 4.19
CA GLU A 53 4.88 -5.24 4.82
C GLU A 53 5.27 -4.16 3.80
N ASP A 54 6.10 -4.52 2.81
CA ASP A 54 6.54 -3.59 1.74
C ASP A 54 5.45 -3.29 0.67
N TYR A 55 4.41 -4.12 0.61
CA TYR A 55 3.31 -4.01 -0.37
C TYR A 55 1.98 -4.34 0.31
N PRO A 56 1.58 -3.50 1.28
CA PRO A 56 0.45 -3.82 2.14
C PRO A 56 -0.87 -3.60 1.41
N CYS A 57 -0.91 -2.77 0.36
CA CYS A 57 -2.11 -2.40 -0.38
C CYS A 57 -2.53 -3.46 -1.41
N PHE A 58 -3.84 -3.60 -1.64
CA PHE A 58 -4.34 -4.38 -2.79
C PHE A 58 -4.62 -3.47 -3.99
N LYS A 59 -4.74 -4.10 -5.17
CA LYS A 59 -5.05 -3.44 -6.43
C LYS A 59 -6.26 -4.06 -7.11
N ILE A 60 -7.03 -3.22 -7.79
CA ILE A 60 -8.14 -3.63 -8.66
C ILE A 60 -7.90 -3.03 -10.04
N LYS A 61 -7.99 -3.85 -11.09
CA LYS A 61 -7.95 -3.45 -12.50
C LYS A 61 -9.30 -3.71 -13.14
N LEU A 62 -9.88 -2.69 -13.78
CA LEU A 62 -11.08 -2.80 -14.62
C LEU A 62 -10.66 -2.74 -16.09
N GLY A 63 -11.01 -3.75 -16.88
CA GLY A 63 -10.63 -3.85 -18.30
C GLY A 63 -9.12 -3.74 -18.50
N GLU A 64 -8.71 -2.90 -19.45
CA GLU A 64 -7.29 -2.64 -19.77
C GLU A 64 -6.67 -1.46 -19.01
N SER A 65 -7.32 -0.94 -17.96
CA SER A 65 -6.78 0.15 -17.16
C SER A 65 -5.47 -0.20 -16.44
N ASN A 66 -4.73 0.81 -15.97
CA ASN A 66 -3.51 0.62 -15.17
C ASN A 66 -3.79 0.05 -13.76
N GLY A 67 -5.06 -0.11 -13.40
CA GLY A 67 -5.49 -0.51 -12.07
C GLY A 67 -5.38 0.62 -11.04
N ARG A 68 -6.10 0.46 -9.94
CA ARG A 68 -6.10 1.37 -8.80
C ARG A 68 -5.65 0.61 -7.57
N GLU A 69 -4.79 1.25 -6.79
CA GLU A 69 -4.30 0.75 -5.51
C GLU A 69 -5.12 1.32 -4.36
N PHE A 70 -5.40 0.49 -3.36
CA PHE A 70 -6.20 0.82 -2.19
C PHE A 70 -5.37 0.55 -0.93
N CYS A 71 -4.99 1.63 -0.26
CA CYS A 71 -4.15 1.61 0.94
C CYS A 71 -4.86 2.15 2.18
N SER A 72 -5.88 2.98 2.00
CA SER A 72 -6.56 3.69 3.07
C SER A 72 -7.99 3.16 3.20
N PHE A 73 -8.37 2.85 4.44
CA PHE A 73 -9.66 2.24 4.77
C PHE A 73 -10.36 3.12 5.79
N THR A 74 -11.52 3.64 5.42
CA THR A 74 -12.33 4.51 6.28
C THR A 74 -13.44 3.67 6.90
N ASP A 75 -13.50 3.69 8.23
CA ASP A 75 -14.57 3.02 8.97
C ASP A 75 -15.87 3.87 9.04
N GLU A 76 -16.88 3.34 9.72
CA GLU A 76 -18.19 3.99 9.83
C GLU A 76 -18.21 5.28 10.65
N ILE A 77 -17.22 5.48 11.54
CA ILE A 77 -17.10 6.69 12.36
C ILE A 77 -16.16 7.73 11.71
N GLY A 78 -15.56 7.37 10.57
CA GLY A 78 -14.68 8.24 9.79
C GLY A 78 -13.21 8.14 10.18
N GLU A 79 -12.82 7.16 10.99
CA GLU A 79 -11.41 6.88 11.24
C GLU A 79 -10.80 6.20 10.02
N VAL A 80 -9.61 6.66 9.65
CA VAL A 80 -8.88 6.17 8.47
C VAL A 80 -7.70 5.36 8.96
N THR A 81 -7.60 4.12 8.51
CA THR A 81 -6.40 3.28 8.66
C THR A 81 -5.63 3.29 7.35
N ASP A 82 -4.39 3.78 7.34
CA ASP A 82 -3.47 3.68 6.20
C ASP A 82 -2.56 2.46 6.37
N ALA A 83 -2.69 1.48 5.46
CA ALA A 83 -1.95 0.23 5.49
C ALA A 83 -0.43 0.40 5.31
N ARG A 84 0.07 1.57 4.94
CA ARG A 84 1.52 1.83 4.80
C ARG A 84 2.12 2.31 6.12
N GLU A 85 1.33 2.98 6.94
CA GLU A 85 1.77 3.72 8.12
C GLU A 85 1.32 3.06 9.42
N ASP A 86 0.10 2.53 9.47
CA ASP A 86 -0.57 2.16 10.72
C ASP A 86 -0.51 0.67 11.04
N VAL A 87 -0.18 -0.18 10.06
CA VAL A 87 -0.26 -1.65 10.18
C VAL A 87 1.11 -2.31 10.14
N SER A 88 1.27 -3.35 10.97
CA SER A 88 2.46 -4.21 11.02
C SER A 88 2.30 -5.46 10.16
N ALA A 89 1.06 -5.94 10.00
CA ALA A 89 0.70 -6.99 9.07
C ALA A 89 -0.75 -6.80 8.61
N ILE A 90 -1.02 -7.21 7.37
CA ILE A 90 -2.34 -7.10 6.75
C ILE A 90 -2.61 -8.32 5.86
N SER A 91 -3.81 -8.87 5.95
CA SER A 91 -4.30 -9.88 5.01
C SER A 91 -5.68 -9.48 4.49
N TYR A 92 -6.01 -9.97 3.29
CA TYR A 92 -7.28 -9.73 2.62
C TYR A 92 -7.96 -11.07 2.40
N GLU A 93 -9.09 -11.26 3.04
CA GLU A 93 -9.82 -12.52 3.13
C GLU A 93 -11.21 -12.39 2.51
N ASN A 94 -11.81 -13.53 2.16
CA ASN A 94 -13.18 -13.61 1.63
C ASN A 94 -13.47 -12.65 0.45
N VAL A 95 -12.43 -12.38 -0.36
CA VAL A 95 -12.50 -11.47 -1.50
C VAL A 95 -13.50 -12.02 -2.52
N LYS A 96 -14.52 -11.22 -2.84
CA LYS A 96 -15.64 -11.62 -3.69
C LYS A 96 -16.12 -10.47 -4.56
N PHE A 97 -16.17 -10.71 -5.86
CA PHE A 97 -16.86 -9.82 -6.79
C PHE A 97 -18.38 -9.96 -6.63
N THR A 98 -19.06 -8.82 -6.68
CA THR A 98 -20.52 -8.70 -6.67
C THR A 98 -20.97 -7.99 -7.95
N LYS A 99 -22.28 -7.92 -8.18
CA LYS A 99 -22.84 -7.19 -9.33
C LYS A 99 -22.48 -5.69 -9.33
N ASP A 100 -22.21 -5.11 -8.16
CA ASP A 100 -22.02 -3.66 -7.99
C ASP A 100 -20.55 -3.29 -7.67
N GLY A 101 -19.69 -4.26 -7.40
CA GLY A 101 -18.36 -3.98 -6.86
C GLY A 101 -17.62 -5.16 -6.23
N LEU A 102 -16.73 -4.87 -5.28
CA LEU A 102 -15.95 -5.85 -4.52
C LEU A 102 -16.35 -5.86 -3.03
N GLN A 103 -16.40 -7.03 -2.43
CA GLN A 103 -16.46 -7.24 -0.98
C GLN A 103 -15.23 -8.00 -0.51
N LEU A 104 -14.69 -7.65 0.65
CA LEU A 104 -13.58 -8.34 1.29
C LEU A 104 -13.57 -8.10 2.80
N VAL A 105 -12.88 -8.96 3.52
CA VAL A 105 -12.53 -8.76 4.93
C VAL A 105 -11.05 -8.41 4.98
N ILE A 106 -10.70 -7.35 5.70
CA ILE A 106 -9.31 -6.96 5.95
C ILE A 106 -8.96 -7.35 7.39
N ASP A 107 -7.99 -8.23 7.56
CA ASP A 107 -7.42 -8.59 8.87
C ASP A 107 -6.19 -7.71 9.10
N ILE A 108 -6.27 -6.85 10.11
CA ILE A 108 -5.26 -5.85 10.39
C ILE A 108 -4.62 -6.15 11.73
N SER A 109 -3.30 -6.31 11.72
CA SER A 109 -2.47 -6.18 12.90
C SER A 109 -1.88 -4.77 12.91
N ALA A 110 -2.25 -3.95 13.89
CA ALA A 110 -1.76 -2.57 14.00
C ALA A 110 -0.26 -2.56 14.39
N ARG A 111 0.44 -1.43 14.19
CA ARG A 111 1.80 -1.20 14.74
C ARG A 111 1.80 -0.92 16.26
N GLY A 112 0.71 -1.25 16.95
CA GLY A 112 0.53 -1.18 18.40
C GLY A 112 -0.22 -2.41 18.92
N PRO A 113 -0.63 -2.43 20.20
CA PRO A 113 -1.45 -3.53 20.71
C PRO A 113 -2.84 -3.45 20.07
N GLY A 114 -3.10 -4.31 19.08
CA GLY A 114 -4.41 -4.39 18.46
C GLY A 114 -4.40 -5.25 17.21
N ARG A 115 -5.38 -6.15 17.13
CA ARG A 115 -5.76 -6.83 15.90
C ARG A 115 -7.27 -6.67 15.74
N PHE A 116 -7.70 -6.30 14.56
CA PHE A 116 -9.11 -6.10 14.26
C PHE A 116 -9.40 -6.43 12.81
N PHE A 117 -10.68 -6.59 12.51
CA PHE A 117 -11.15 -6.88 11.17
C PHE A 117 -11.97 -5.71 10.64
N LEU A 118 -11.84 -5.45 9.34
CA LEU A 118 -12.68 -4.52 8.61
C LEU A 118 -13.46 -5.27 7.53
N ASP A 119 -14.80 -5.21 7.59
CA ASP A 119 -15.67 -5.68 6.52
C ASP A 119 -15.83 -4.57 5.50
N CYS A 120 -15.18 -4.69 4.35
CA CYS A 120 -15.12 -3.61 3.37
C CYS A 120 -15.93 -3.92 2.11
N SER A 121 -16.53 -2.86 1.57
CA SER A 121 -17.16 -2.87 0.25
C SER A 121 -16.64 -1.70 -0.60
N ILE A 122 -16.45 -1.96 -1.89
CA ILE A 122 -15.98 -0.98 -2.87
C ILE A 122 -16.96 -1.01 -4.04
N LEU A 123 -17.60 0.12 -4.32
CA LEU A 123 -18.52 0.24 -5.44
C LEU A 123 -17.77 0.61 -6.72
N PHE A 124 -18.09 -0.05 -7.82
CA PHE A 124 -17.45 0.22 -9.12
C PHE A 124 -18.19 1.28 -9.96
N SER A 125 -19.38 1.71 -9.54
CA SER A 125 -20.14 2.76 -10.23
C SER A 125 -19.39 4.10 -10.35
N ASP A 126 -18.49 4.39 -9.41
CA ASP A 126 -17.55 5.51 -9.49
C ASP A 126 -16.14 5.05 -9.10
N PHE A 127 -15.63 4.02 -9.80
CA PHE A 127 -14.36 3.36 -9.45
C PHE A 127 -13.15 4.30 -9.36
N VAL A 128 -13.17 5.44 -10.06
CA VAL A 128 -12.06 6.42 -10.01
C VAL A 128 -11.97 7.06 -8.63
N ASN A 129 -13.11 7.39 -8.03
CA ASN A 129 -13.18 8.07 -6.73
C ASN A 129 -13.62 7.15 -5.59
N SER A 130 -13.99 5.89 -5.86
CA SER A 130 -14.53 4.97 -4.87
C SER A 130 -13.56 4.73 -3.71
N GLU A 131 -13.95 5.01 -2.48
CA GLU A 131 -13.16 4.59 -1.32
C GLU A 131 -13.77 3.31 -0.74
N PRO A 132 -12.96 2.39 -0.18
CA PRO A 132 -13.48 1.27 0.58
C PRO A 132 -14.29 1.81 1.76
N ARG A 133 -15.56 1.38 1.84
CA ARG A 133 -16.41 1.63 3.01
C ARG A 133 -16.36 0.41 3.90
N CYS A 134 -15.87 0.59 5.11
CA CYS A 134 -15.54 -0.51 5.99
C CYS A 134 -16.34 -0.45 7.29
N THR A 135 -16.75 -1.60 7.79
CA THR A 135 -17.35 -1.76 9.13
C THR A 135 -16.35 -2.44 10.03
N PHE A 136 -16.12 -1.87 11.21
CA PHE A 136 -15.24 -2.47 12.20
C PHE A 136 -15.87 -3.72 12.81
N ARG A 137 -15.05 -4.75 12.96
CA ARG A 137 -15.38 -5.99 13.65
C ARG A 137 -14.23 -6.36 14.58
N ASP A 138 -14.53 -6.46 15.87
CA ASP A 138 -13.56 -6.94 16.85
C ASP A 138 -13.04 -8.33 16.49
N ALA A 139 -11.75 -8.54 16.68
CA ALA A 139 -11.19 -9.87 16.68
C ALA A 139 -11.69 -10.61 17.93
N VAL A 140 -12.69 -11.49 17.74
CA VAL A 140 -13.16 -12.34 18.83
C VAL A 140 -12.03 -13.31 19.18
N TYR A 141 -11.48 -13.16 20.38
CA TYR A 141 -10.47 -14.05 20.96
C TYR A 141 -11.10 -15.31 21.56
#